data_AF-A0A6C0CSR9-F1
#
_entry.id   AF-A0A6C0CSR9-F1
#
_cell.length_a   1.000
_cell.length_b   1.000
_cell.length_c   1.000
_cell.angle_alpha   90.00
_cell.angle_beta   90.00
_cell.angle_gamma   90.00
#
_symmetry.space_group_name_H-M   'P 1'
#
loop_
_entity.id
_entity.type
_entity.pdbx_description
1 polymer ?
#
loop_
_entity_poly.entity_id
_entity_poly.type
_entity_poly.pdbx_seq_one_letter_code
_entity_poly.pdbx_strand_id
1 'polypeptide(L)'
;MKNYPELVTLNLGFRKFEITKQARLAFYAYVIMVVSLLVSFIVVPKEVLPINIYMMIFALMVTTITGTYAVNCLIIGKCYIYANILTWLLVVLASIYVVITIFILYKMIPKGISHKN
;
A
#
# COMPACT_ATOMS: atom_id res chain seq x y z
N MET A 1 -19.24 -26.65 3.26
CA MET A 1 -18.12 -26.94 2.33
C MET A 1 -16.89 -26.20 2.82
N LYS A 2 -15.79 -26.89 3.16
CA LYS A 2 -14.52 -26.23 3.50
C LYS A 2 -13.91 -25.73 2.19
N ASN A 3 -13.98 -24.43 1.94
CA ASN A 3 -13.23 -23.79 0.85
C ASN A 3 -11.74 -23.90 1.20
N TYR A 4 -11.04 -24.84 0.60
CA TYR A 4 -9.59 -24.87 0.66
C TYR A 4 -9.07 -23.62 -0.05
N PRO A 5 -8.17 -22.83 0.57
CA PRO A 5 -7.65 -21.63 -0.05
C PRO A 5 -6.87 -22.02 -1.30
N GLU A 6 -7.26 -21.48 -2.45
CA GLU A 6 -6.58 -21.75 -3.71
C GLU A 6 -5.15 -21.18 -3.63
N LEU A 7 -4.18 -22.07 -3.82
CA LEU A 7 -2.77 -21.72 -3.81
C LEU A 7 -2.39 -21.14 -5.18
N VAL A 8 -1.64 -20.06 -5.14
CA VAL A 8 -1.08 -19.38 -6.31
C VAL A 8 0.39 -19.10 -6.10
N THR A 9 1.14 -19.09 -7.19
CA THR A 9 2.56 -18.79 -7.14
C THR A 9 2.77 -17.27 -7.13
N LEU A 10 3.41 -16.76 -6.09
CA LEU A 10 4.00 -15.42 -6.06
C LEU A 10 5.43 -15.51 -6.60
N ASN A 11 5.70 -14.80 -7.69
CA ASN A 11 7.04 -14.70 -8.27
C ASN A 11 7.66 -13.36 -7.88
N LEU A 12 8.71 -13.39 -7.06
CA LEU A 12 9.47 -12.19 -6.66
C LEU A 12 10.69 -11.93 -7.55
N GLY A 13 10.82 -12.61 -8.70
CA GLY A 13 11.94 -12.49 -9.63
C GLY A 13 13.16 -13.33 -9.23
N PHE A 14 13.45 -13.48 -7.93
CA PHE A 14 14.53 -14.32 -7.41
C PHE A 14 14.05 -15.64 -6.80
N ARG A 15 12.78 -15.75 -6.41
CA ARG A 15 12.18 -16.97 -5.84
C ARG A 15 10.69 -17.01 -6.08
N LYS A 16 10.18 -18.23 -6.32
CA LYS A 16 8.75 -18.53 -6.42
C LYS A 16 8.26 -19.06 -5.07
N PHE A 17 7.15 -18.53 -4.57
CA PHE A 17 6.52 -18.95 -3.32
C PHE A 17 5.09 -19.41 -3.61
N GLU A 18 4.69 -20.57 -3.11
CA GLU A 18 3.29 -20.99 -3.10
C GLU A 18 2.59 -20.34 -1.92
N ILE A 19 1.63 -19.46 -2.21
CA ILE A 19 0.87 -18.72 -1.20
C ILE A 19 -0.60 -18.73 -1.54
N THR A 20 -1.47 -18.40 -0.59
CA THR A 20 -2.91 -18.27 -0.87
C THR A 20 -3.19 -17.07 -1.78
N LYS A 21 -4.26 -17.12 -2.60
CA LYS A 21 -4.70 -15.98 -3.43
C LYS A 21 -4.84 -14.69 -2.62
N GLN A 22 -5.34 -14.79 -1.40
CA GLN A 22 -5.53 -13.67 -0.48
C GLN A 22 -4.19 -13.08 -0.04
N ALA A 23 -3.20 -13.91 0.32
CA ALA A 23 -1.85 -13.45 0.66
C ALA A 23 -1.18 -12.74 -0.53
N ARG A 24 -1.39 -13.21 -1.76
CA ARG A 24 -0.87 -12.58 -2.97
C ARG A 24 -1.47 -11.18 -3.18
N LEU A 25 -2.79 -11.05 -3.05
CA LEU A 25 -3.48 -9.77 -3.21
C LEU A 25 -3.05 -8.78 -2.11
N ALA A 26 -2.97 -9.24 -0.85
CA ALA A 26 -2.50 -8.44 0.27
C ALA A 26 -1.06 -7.95 0.08
N PHE A 27 -0.17 -8.81 -0.45
CA PHE A 27 1.21 -8.43 -0.77
C PHE A 27 1.27 -7.31 -1.81
N TYR A 28 0.51 -7.41 -2.91
CA TYR A 28 0.49 -6.33 -3.91
C TYR A 28 -0.11 -5.03 -3.36
N ALA A 29 -1.21 -5.11 -2.60
CA ALA A 29 -1.82 -3.94 -1.97
C ALA A 29 -0.82 -3.23 -1.03
N TYR A 30 -0.08 -4.01 -0.25
CA TYR A 30 0.98 -3.51 0.61
C TYR A 30 2.10 -2.81 -0.18
N VAL A 31 2.60 -3.42 -1.26
CA VAL A 31 3.63 -2.79 -2.12
C VAL A 31 3.13 -1.47 -2.70
N ILE A 32 1.89 -1.43 -3.19
CA ILE A 32 1.27 -0.20 -3.72
C ILE A 32 1.20 0.89 -2.64
N MET A 33 0.77 0.54 -1.42
CA MET A 33 0.71 1.50 -0.29
C MET A 33 2.08 2.12 0.02
N VAL A 34 3.12 1.29 0.11
CA VAL A 34 4.49 1.77 0.39
C VAL A 34 4.98 2.68 -0.74
N VAL A 35 4.76 2.30 -2.00
CA VAL A 35 5.14 3.12 -3.16
C VAL A 35 4.39 4.45 -3.17
N SER A 36 3.08 4.46 -2.95
CA SER A 36 2.26 5.68 -2.89
C SER A 36 2.74 6.64 -1.80
N LEU A 37 3.07 6.12 -0.61
CA LEU A 37 3.64 6.92 0.48
C LEU A 37 5.02 7.47 0.13
N LEU A 38 5.89 6.67 -0.50
CA LEU A 38 7.22 7.13 -0.94
C LEU A 38 7.12 8.23 -2.00
N VAL A 39 6.24 8.08 -2.99
CA VAL A 39 6.00 9.12 -4.01
C VAL A 39 5.48 10.39 -3.33
N SER A 40 4.51 10.27 -2.44
CA SER A 40 4.00 11.41 -1.68
C SER A 40 5.12 12.10 -0.89
N PHE A 41 6.02 11.35 -0.27
CA PHE A 41 7.14 11.90 0.51
C PHE A 41 8.15 12.67 -0.34
N ILE A 42 8.43 12.20 -1.56
CA ILE A 42 9.39 12.84 -2.47
C ILE A 42 8.81 14.13 -3.06
N VAL A 43 7.53 14.12 -3.41
CA VAL A 43 6.92 15.22 -4.16
C VAL A 43 6.46 16.35 -3.21
N VAL A 44 5.98 16.04 -2.00
CA VAL A 44 5.48 17.09 -1.08
C VAL A 44 6.61 18.08 -0.74
N PRO A 45 6.41 19.40 -0.98
CA PRO A 45 7.44 20.39 -0.71
C PRO A 45 7.70 20.43 0.79
N LYS A 46 8.97 20.36 1.20
CA LYS A 46 9.40 20.36 2.61
C LYS A 46 9.00 21.63 3.38
N GLU A 47 8.53 22.65 2.66
CA GLU A 47 8.10 23.94 3.21
C GLU A 47 6.65 23.93 3.72
N VAL A 48 5.84 22.92 3.36
CA VAL A 48 4.44 22.79 3.79
C VAL A 48 4.37 22.07 5.15
N LEU A 49 4.87 22.76 6.18
CA LEU A 49 4.96 22.39 7.60
C LEU A 49 5.81 21.13 7.95
N PRO A 50 6.85 21.24 8.79
CA PRO A 50 7.65 20.10 9.26
C PRO A 50 6.82 19.02 9.99
N ILE A 51 5.66 19.40 10.56
CA ILE A 51 4.70 18.46 11.17
C ILE A 51 4.19 17.40 10.17
N ASN A 52 4.01 17.75 8.90
CA ASN A 52 3.55 16.79 7.89
C ASN A 52 4.60 15.71 7.59
N ILE A 53 5.89 16.06 7.65
CA ILE A 53 6.99 15.12 7.40
C ILE A 53 7.02 14.04 8.50
N TYR A 54 6.92 14.43 9.78
CA TYR A 54 6.91 13.46 10.89
C TYR A 54 5.67 12.55 10.85
N MET A 55 4.50 13.10 10.50
CA MET A 55 3.26 12.32 10.34
C MET A 55 3.35 11.33 9.18
N MET A 56 3.95 11.71 8.04
CA MET A 56 4.16 10.81 6.91
C MET A 56 5.17 9.71 7.21
N ILE A 57 6.28 10.03 7.90
CA ILE A 57 7.25 9.02 8.34
C ILE A 57 6.61 8.04 9.31
N PHE A 58 5.85 8.53 10.28
CA PHE A 58 5.10 7.68 11.22
C PHE A 58 4.10 6.78 10.49
N ALA A 59 3.33 7.35 9.55
CA ALA A 59 2.40 6.58 8.72
C ALA A 59 3.12 5.50 7.89
N LEU A 60 4.29 5.80 7.33
CA LEU A 60 5.12 4.84 6.62
C LEU A 60 5.61 3.71 7.53
N MET A 61 6.11 4.03 8.74
CA MET A 61 6.56 3.02 9.70
C MET A 61 5.41 2.11 10.15
N VAL A 62 4.29 2.68 10.58
CA VAL A 62 3.11 1.92 11.02
C VAL A 62 2.61 1.04 9.88
N THR A 63 2.50 1.58 8.66
CA THR A 63 2.09 0.83 7.47
C THR A 63 3.04 -0.32 7.15
N THR A 64 4.34 -0.08 7.24
CA THR A 64 5.37 -1.11 6.98
C THR A 64 5.31 -2.24 8.01
N ILE A 65 5.22 -1.90 9.29
CA ILE A 65 5.17 -2.88 10.38
C ILE A 65 3.86 -3.69 10.32
N THR A 66 2.71 -3.00 10.25
CA THR A 66 1.40 -3.65 10.23
C THR A 66 1.18 -4.45 8.95
N GLY A 67 1.59 -3.91 7.79
CA GLY A 67 1.52 -4.61 6.50
C GLY A 67 2.39 -5.85 6.44
N THR A 68 3.63 -5.77 6.94
CA THR A 68 4.53 -6.94 7.02
C THR A 68 3.96 -8.01 7.95
N TYR A 69 3.43 -7.62 9.12
CA TYR A 69 2.79 -8.56 10.04
C TYR A 69 1.55 -9.22 9.42
N ALA A 70 0.68 -8.43 8.78
CA ALA A 70 -0.52 -8.91 8.11
C ALA A 70 -0.18 -9.91 7.00
N VAL A 71 0.75 -9.57 6.11
CA VAL A 71 1.19 -10.45 5.01
C VAL A 71 1.85 -11.72 5.55
N ASN A 72 2.74 -11.62 6.54
CA ASN A 72 3.34 -12.81 7.16
C ASN A 72 2.29 -13.72 7.82
N CYS A 73 1.29 -13.13 8.47
CA CYS A 73 0.21 -13.93 9.07
C CYS A 73 -0.64 -14.66 8.02
N LEU A 74 -0.84 -14.03 6.85
CA LEU A 74 -1.53 -14.62 5.70
C LEU A 74 -0.70 -15.73 5.03
N ILE A 75 0.62 -15.56 4.93
CA ILE A 75 1.53 -16.56 4.32
C ILE A 75 1.67 -17.79 5.22
N ILE A 76 1.85 -17.62 6.53
CA ILE A 76 2.02 -18.72 7.48
C ILE A 76 0.66 -19.42 7.77
N GLY A 77 -0.46 -18.85 7.30
CA GLY A 77 -1.80 -19.42 7.45
C GLY A 77 -2.39 -19.28 8.86
N LYS A 78 -1.69 -18.61 9.78
CA LYS A 78 -2.16 -18.38 11.16
C LYS A 78 -3.41 -17.49 11.22
N CYS A 79 -3.64 -16.66 10.20
CA CYS A 79 -4.77 -15.73 10.13
C CYS A 79 -5.92 -16.16 9.20
N TYR A 80 -6.06 -17.45 8.84
CA TYR A 80 -7.06 -17.92 7.85
C TYR A 80 -8.50 -17.40 8.09
N ILE A 81 -8.96 -17.35 9.34
CA ILE A 81 -10.33 -16.91 9.70
C ILE A 81 -10.57 -15.44 9.34
N TYR A 82 -9.53 -14.61 9.49
CA TYR A 82 -9.60 -13.16 9.24
C TYR A 82 -8.97 -12.76 7.91
N ALA A 83 -8.49 -13.74 7.14
CA ALA A 83 -7.66 -13.49 5.97
C ALA A 83 -8.38 -12.64 4.92
N ASN A 84 -9.67 -12.88 4.72
CA ASN A 84 -10.49 -12.11 3.79
C ASN A 84 -10.66 -10.65 4.27
N ILE A 85 -11.04 -10.45 5.53
CA ILE A 85 -11.25 -9.11 6.12
C ILE A 85 -9.95 -8.30 6.07
N LEU A 86 -8.83 -8.92 6.45
CA LEU A 86 -7.52 -8.27 6.48
C LEU A 86 -7.04 -7.90 5.08
N THR A 87 -7.29 -8.77 4.08
CA THR A 87 -6.96 -8.49 2.68
C THR A 87 -7.76 -7.32 2.14
N TRP A 88 -9.08 -7.30 2.37
CA TRP A 88 -9.92 -6.19 1.92
C TRP A 88 -9.57 -4.88 2.61
N LEU A 89 -9.25 -4.90 3.90
CA LEU A 89 -8.79 -3.73 4.62
C LEU A 89 -7.52 -3.13 3.98
N LEU A 90 -6.53 -3.98 3.65
CA LEU A 90 -5.31 -3.54 2.95
C LEU A 90 -5.60 -2.98 1.56
N VAL A 91 -6.52 -3.59 0.80
CA VAL A 91 -6.93 -3.10 -0.53
C VAL A 91 -7.61 -1.72 -0.44
N VAL A 92 -8.49 -1.53 0.54
CA VAL A 92 -9.16 -0.24 0.77
C VAL A 92 -8.14 0.83 1.17
N LEU A 93 -7.23 0.51 2.10
CA LEU A 93 -6.15 1.43 2.49
C LEU A 93 -5.25 1.79 1.30
N ALA A 94 -4.86 0.81 0.47
CA ALA A 94 -4.11 1.04 -0.76
C ALA A 94 -4.82 2.01 -1.70
N SER A 95 -6.12 1.82 -1.91
CA SER A 95 -6.93 2.70 -2.76
C SER A 95 -6.95 4.14 -2.21
N ILE A 96 -7.11 4.31 -0.90
CA ILE A 96 -7.08 5.63 -0.24
C ILE A 96 -5.72 6.31 -0.46
N TYR A 97 -4.61 5.59 -0.22
CA TYR A 97 -3.26 6.14 -0.41
C TYR A 97 -2.98 6.52 -1.86
N VAL A 98 -3.44 5.72 -2.82
CA VAL A 98 -3.32 6.04 -4.25
C VAL A 98 -4.09 7.32 -4.58
N VAL A 99 -5.34 7.45 -4.14
CA VAL A 99 -6.17 8.65 -4.39
C VAL A 99 -5.52 9.90 -3.78
N ILE A 100 -5.04 9.81 -2.54
CA ILE A 100 -4.32 10.91 -1.88
C ILE A 100 -3.07 11.30 -2.68
N THR A 101 -2.29 10.31 -3.11
CA THR A 101 -1.07 10.55 -3.90
C THR A 101 -1.40 11.27 -5.22
N ILE A 102 -2.43 10.81 -5.94
CA ILE A 102 -2.88 11.44 -7.20
C ILE A 102 -3.33 12.89 -6.95
N PHE A 103 -4.09 13.14 -5.89
CA PHE A 103 -4.54 14.48 -5.53
C PHE A 103 -3.38 15.42 -5.19
N ILE A 104 -2.39 14.93 -4.45
CA ILE A 104 -1.16 15.64 -4.10
C ILE A 104 -0.37 15.98 -5.38
N LEU A 105 -0.18 14.99 -6.26
CA LEU A 105 0.47 15.18 -7.56
C LEU A 105 -0.25 16.24 -8.41
N TYR A 106 -1.58 16.15 -8.52
CA TYR A 106 -2.39 17.09 -9.29
C TYR A 106 -2.28 18.53 -8.77
N LYS A 107 -2.26 18.72 -7.44
CA LYS A 107 -2.08 20.03 -6.83
C LYS A 107 -0.70 20.65 -7.04
N MET A 108 0.31 19.83 -7.30
CA MET A 108 1.68 20.29 -7.53
C MET A 108 2.02 20.56 -8.99
N ILE A 109 1.16 20.17 -9.93
CA ILE A 109 1.29 20.61 -11.32
C ILE A 109 1.06 22.13 -11.31
N PRO A 110 2.09 22.95 -11.66
CA PRO A 110 1.93 24.40 -11.67
C PRO A 110 0.80 24.77 -12.63
N LYS A 111 -0.14 25.61 -12.17
CA LYS A 111 -1.21 26.21 -12.99
C LYS A 111 -0.63 27.24 -13.98
N GLY A 112 0.36 26.85 -14.78
CA GLY A 112 1.26 27.74 -15.52
C GLY A 112 1.14 27.67 -17.04
N ILE A 113 0.03 27.20 -17.63
CA ILE A 113 -0.17 27.23 -19.09
C ILE A 113 -1.64 27.52 -19.48
N SER A 114 -2.36 28.36 -18.74
CA SER A 114 -3.71 28.77 -19.19
C SER A 114 -4.13 30.11 -18.59
N HIS A 115 -3.46 31.19 -18.99
CA HIS A 115 -4.01 32.55 -19.08
C HIS A 115 -2.91 33.52 -19.58
N LYS A 116 -2.54 33.36 -20.85
CA LYS A 116 -2.00 34.46 -21.68
C LYS A 116 -2.75 34.38 -23.01
N ASN A 117 -3.90 35.04 -23.06
CA ASN A 117 -4.52 35.59 -24.27
C ASN A 117 -5.15 36.91 -23.85
#